data_AF-A0A967ZYR4-F1
#
_entry.id   AF-A0A967ZYR4-F1
#
_cell.length_a   1.000
_cell.length_b   1.000
_cell.length_c   1.000
_cell.angle_alpha   90.00
_cell.angle_beta   90.00
_cell.angle_gamma   90.00
#
_symmetry.space_group_name_H-M   'P 1'
#
loop_
_entity.id
_entity.type
_entity.pdbx_description
1 polymer ?
#
loop_
_entity_poly.entity_id
_entity_poly.type
_entity_poly.pdbx_seq_one_letter_code
_entity_poly.pdbx_strand_id
1 'polypeptide(L)' 'MMAGVSTFGLLVMILFWGGLIVFAIWLVKTLFTSGQISSNGTRRVETSARRILDKRFARGEITREIYELMKSDLEK' A
#
# COMPACT_ATOMS: atom_id res chain seq x y z
N MET A 1 -16.22 -40.90 29.23
CA MET A 1 -14.96 -40.41 28.62
C MET A 1 -15.18 -40.27 27.11
N MET A 2 -15.67 -39.13 26.61
CA MET A 2 -15.81 -38.85 25.17
C MET A 2 -15.76 -37.33 24.95
N ALA A 3 -14.60 -36.70 25.09
CA ALA A 3 -14.43 -35.25 24.85
C ALA A 3 -13.12 -34.92 24.12
N GLY A 4 -12.47 -35.91 23.47
CA GLY A 4 -11.17 -35.73 22.82
C GLY A 4 -11.23 -35.38 21.34
N VAL A 5 -12.31 -35.76 20.65
CA VAL A 5 -12.39 -35.62 19.17
C VAL A 5 -12.89 -34.25 18.72
N SER A 6 -13.70 -33.57 19.56
CA SER A 6 -14.34 -32.30 19.21
C SER A 6 -13.35 -31.12 19.17
N THR A 7 -12.35 -31.11 20.06
CA THR A 7 -11.35 -30.05 20.15
C THR A 7 -10.30 -30.17 19.05
N PHE A 8 -9.88 -31.40 18.72
CA PHE A 8 -8.91 -31.64 17.65
C PHE A 8 -9.47 -31.26 16.27
N GLY A 9 -10.72 -31.62 15.97
CA GLY A 9 -11.38 -31.22 14.72
C GLY A 9 -11.55 -29.70 14.59
N LEU A 10 -11.90 -29.01 15.68
CA LEU A 10 -12.06 -27.56 15.70
C LEU A 10 -10.71 -26.83 15.51
N LEU A 11 -9.65 -27.33 16.15
CA LEU A 11 -8.28 -26.81 15.97
C LEU A 11 -7.81 -26.91 14.51
N VAL A 12 -7.98 -28.07 13.88
CA VAL A 12 -7.58 -28.29 12.49
C VAL A 12 -8.39 -27.39 11.55
N MET A 13 -9.69 -27.22 11.80
CA MET A 13 -10.56 -26.32 11.04
C MET A 13 -10.06 -24.87 11.13
N ILE A 14 -9.80 -24.35 12.33
CA ILE A 14 -9.30 -22.98 12.52
C ILE A 14 -7.92 -22.82 11.89
N LEU A 15 -7.04 -23.82 12.02
CA LEU A 15 -5.70 -23.74 11.44
C LEU A 15 -5.76 -23.72 9.91
N PHE A 16 -6.66 -24.50 9.31
CA PHE A 16 -6.91 -24.48 7.87
C PHE A 16 -7.46 -23.14 7.40
N TRP A 17 -8.52 -22.62 8.04
CA TRP A 17 -9.11 -21.32 7.68
C TRP A 17 -8.17 -20.15 7.97
N GLY A 18 -7.48 -20.16 9.11
CA GLY A 18 -6.49 -19.17 9.48
C GLY A 18 -5.30 -19.17 8.50
N GLY A 19 -4.80 -20.35 8.14
CA GLY A 19 -3.78 -20.50 7.12
C GLY A 19 -4.23 -19.98 5.75
N LEU A 20 -5.46 -20.30 5.34
CA LEU A 20 -6.04 -19.82 4.10
C LEU A 20 -6.14 -18.28 4.06
N ILE A 21 -6.58 -17.67 5.17
CA ILE A 21 -6.66 -16.20 5.29
C ILE A 21 -5.27 -15.57 5.21
N VAL A 22 -4.30 -16.10 5.98
CA VAL A 22 -2.92 -15.61 5.96
C VAL A 22 -2.33 -15.74 4.56
N PHE A 23 -2.55 -16.87 3.89
CA PHE A 23 -2.07 -17.10 2.52
C PHE A 23 -2.72 -16.15 1.52
N ALA A 24 -4.03 -15.91 1.62
CA ALA A 24 -4.73 -14.96 0.77
C ALA A 24 -4.20 -13.52 0.97
N ILE A 25 -4.02 -13.10 2.23
CA ILE A 25 -3.43 -11.79 2.54
C ILE A 25 -1.99 -11.71 2.02
N TRP A 26 -1.20 -12.77 2.18
CA TRP A 26 0.18 -12.81 1.69
C TRP A 26 0.26 -12.74 0.17
N LEU A 27 -0.65 -13.40 -0.54
CA LEU A 27 -0.75 -13.39 -2.00
C LEU A 27 -1.17 -12.01 -2.50
N VAL A 28 -2.21 -11.42 -1.91
CA VAL A 28 -2.63 -10.04 -2.20
C VAL A 28 -1.49 -9.07 -1.89
N LYS A 29 -0.85 -9.17 -0.72
CA LYS A 29 0.32 -8.33 -0.41
C LYS A 29 1.43 -8.54 -1.42
N THR A 30 1.78 -9.75 -1.83
CA THR A 30 2.83 -9.98 -2.82
C THR A 30 2.48 -9.35 -4.17
N LEU A 31 1.29 -9.61 -4.70
CA LEU A 31 0.87 -9.11 -6.02
C LEU A 31 0.70 -7.58 -6.04
N PHE A 32 0.12 -7.00 -4.98
CA PHE A 32 -0.11 -5.55 -4.91
C PHE A 32 1.10 -4.78 -4.36
N THR A 33 1.97 -5.39 -3.55
CA THR A 33 3.22 -4.77 -3.08
C THR A 33 4.26 -4.73 -4.20
N SER A 34 4.30 -5.69 -5.14
CA SER A 34 5.20 -5.59 -6.30
C SER A 34 4.97 -4.33 -7.16
N GLY A 35 3.80 -3.70 -7.09
CA GLY A 35 3.54 -2.37 -7.70
C GLY A 35 3.67 -1.17 -6.74
N GLN A 36 3.87 -1.41 -5.44
CA GLN A 36 3.84 -0.40 -4.38
C GLN A 36 4.93 -0.57 -3.31
N ILE A 37 6.12 -1.08 -3.64
CA ILE A 37 7.32 -0.83 -2.81
C ILE A 37 7.78 0.61 -3.05
N SER A 38 7.00 1.56 -2.53
CA SER A 38 7.53 2.84 -2.09
C SER A 38 6.72 3.29 -0.89
N SER A 39 7.18 2.77 0.25
CA SER A 39 7.20 3.37 1.59
C SER A 39 5.93 4.02 2.12
N ASN A 40 5.56 3.61 3.35
CA ASN A 40 5.07 4.48 4.43
C ASN A 40 4.37 5.77 3.96
N GLY A 41 3.04 5.80 4.06
CA GLY A 41 2.12 6.95 4.19
C GLY A 41 2.48 8.33 3.60
N THR A 42 3.65 8.87 3.91
CA THR A 42 4.19 10.16 3.47
C THR A 42 4.69 10.20 2.02
N ARG A 43 5.36 9.15 1.50
CA ARG A 43 5.88 9.18 0.10
C ARG A 43 4.76 9.13 -0.94
N ARG A 44 3.63 8.48 -0.64
CA ARG A 44 2.47 8.43 -1.56
C ARG A 44 1.81 9.80 -1.72
N VAL A 45 1.86 10.63 -0.67
CA VAL A 45 1.35 12.01 -0.70
C VAL A 45 2.33 12.92 -1.46
N GLU A 46 3.63 12.79 -1.21
CA GLU A 46 4.67 13.56 -1.92
C GLU A 46 4.71 13.25 -3.44
N THR A 47 4.63 11.96 -3.81
CA THR A 47 4.51 11.54 -5.22
C THR A 47 3.21 12.02 -5.87
N SER A 48 2.13 12.14 -5.10
CA SER A 48 0.89 12.76 -5.60
C SER A 48 1.06 14.27 -5.82
N ALA A 49 1.71 14.97 -4.88
CA ALA A 49 1.94 16.42 -4.96
C ALA A 49 2.81 16.80 -6.16
N ARG A 50 3.95 16.13 -6.38
CA ARG A 50 4.81 16.33 -7.56
C ARG A 50 4.06 16.07 -8.88
N ARG A 51 3.28 14.98 -8.94
CA ARG A 51 2.50 14.64 -10.15
C ARG A 51 1.40 15.65 -10.46
N ILE A 52 0.82 16.30 -9.45
CA ILE A 52 -0.16 17.37 -9.64
C ILE A 52 0.56 18.63 -10.17
N LEU A 53 1.74 18.94 -9.63
CA LEU A 53 2.56 20.07 -10.05
C LEU A 53 2.98 19.95 -11.52
N ASP A 54 3.51 18.79 -11.93
CA ASP A 54 3.94 18.52 -13.31
C ASP A 54 2.78 18.65 -14.31
N LYS A 55 1.59 18.16 -13.96
CA LYS A 55 0.40 18.26 -14.82
C LYS A 55 -0.01 19.71 -15.08
N ARG A 56 0.07 20.57 -14.06
CA ARG A 56 -0.28 21.99 -14.17
C ARG A 56 0.76 22.74 -15.00
N PHE A 57 2.04 22.42 -14.83
CA PHE A 57 3.13 22.98 -15.64
C PHE A 57 2.99 22.59 -17.12
N ALA A 58 2.73 21.31 -17.40
CA ALA A 58 2.50 20.82 -18.76
C ALA A 58 1.27 21.44 -19.42
N ARG A 59 0.25 21.78 -18.63
CA ARG A 59 -0.93 22.51 -19.09
C ARG A 59 -0.68 24.01 -19.28
N GLY A 60 0.47 24.52 -18.83
CA GLY A 60 0.82 25.94 -18.88
C GLY A 60 0.07 26.79 -17.85
N GLU A 61 -0.58 26.17 -16.85
CA GLU A 61 -1.29 26.89 -15.78
C GLU A 61 -0.34 27.56 -14.78
N ILE A 62 0.92 27.13 -14.75
CA ILE A 62 1.96 27.67 -13.87
C ILE A 62 3.24 27.96 -14.66
N THR A 63 3.90 29.06 -14.34
CA THR A 63 5.19 29.46 -14.92
C THR A 63 6.33 28.63 -14.32
N ARG A 64 7.45 28.53 -15.05
CA ARG A 64 8.67 27.82 -14.61
C ARG A 64 9.17 28.28 -13.23
N GLU A 65 9.07 29.56 -12.93
CA GLU A 65 9.49 30.13 -11.65
C GLU A 65 8.68 29.56 -10.46
N ILE A 66 7.35 29.52 -10.62
CA ILE A 66 6.42 28.94 -9.63
C ILE A 66 6.68 27.43 -9.48
N TYR A 67 6.94 26.75 -10.59
CA TYR A 67 7.23 25.31 -10.60
C TYR A 67 8.49 24.98 -9.79
N GLU A 68 9.59 25.69 -10.01
CA GLU A 68 10.84 25.45 -9.28
C GLU A 68 10.69 25.77 -7.78
N LEU A 69 9.96 26.84 -7.44
CA LEU A 69 9.72 27.20 -6.04
C LEU A 69 8.95 26.09 -5.31
N MET A 70 7.85 25.61 -5.88
CA MET A 70 7.04 24.53 -5.31
C MET A 70 7.80 23.20 -5.26
N LYS A 71 8.62 22.91 -6.28
CA LYS A 71 9.47 21.72 -6.30
C LYS A 71 10.49 21.74 -5.15
N SER A 72 11.11 22.89 -4.90
CA SER A 72 12.06 23.05 -3.79
C SER A 72 11.40 22.92 -2.41
N ASP A 73 10.13 23.33 -2.29
CA ASP A 73 9.36 23.23 -1.06
C ASP A 73 8.96 21.78 -0.74
N LEU A 74 8.73 20.96 -1.77
CA LEU A 74 8.49 19.51 -1.64
C LEU A 74 9.76 18.69 -1.36
N GLU A 75 10.94 19.27 -1.57
CA GLU A 75 12.24 18.63 -1.32
C GLU A 75 12.83 18.93 0.06
N LYS A 76 12.20 19.82 0.83
CA LYS A 76 12.55 20.19 2.21
C LYS A 76 11.94 19.24 3.24
#